data_AF-A0A3E4Z9I7-F1
#
_entry.id   AF-A0A3E4Z9I7-F1
#
_cell.length_a   1.000
_cell.length_b   1.000
_cell.length_c   1.000
_cell.angle_alpha   90.00
_cell.angle_beta   90.00
_cell.angle_gamma   90.00
#
_symmetry.space_group_name_H-M   'P 1'
#
loop_
_entity.id
_entity.type
_entity.pdbx_description
1 polymer ?
#
loop_
_entity_poly.entity_id
_entity_poly.type
_entity_poly.pdbx_seq_one_letter_code
_entity_poly.pdbx_strand_id
1 'polypeptide(L)'
;MLLGSTSPYDYPGFSTEKELKVNNDHFDQALIYAEEAENIGITGEGCIDGQGRELVLTIDSLHHTGELVDKHYNTYRKRPNTRPKLLFMRNCRKVELRKTNFRSGAAWGLSFSLCVDLTIDSLHVENRAYWNNDGIDISDCKDVRISNCFINSADDGICLKSHNRGAWNDRVSISNCHIISSASAIKFGTESLGGFKNVTIDNIRIKDTFRSAIAIESVDGAEIENVKLENIEIVCPGRATRGMAYMSVSRLKDVPENEKGYPEFTMFEELPSWGFYVRHVKGIQMHNVKLRLQEDDFRPAFVFDRVSDVRLSDISLPENKKAGQVVLRQTSLQSADNAVKEYVREVE
;
A
#
# COMPACT_ATOMS: atom_id res chain seq x y z
N MET A 1 -27.72 -1.85 4.82
CA MET A 1 -26.64 -2.45 4.02
C MET A 1 -26.80 -1.94 2.60
N LEU A 2 -25.76 -1.37 2.00
CA LEU A 2 -25.72 -0.98 0.60
C LEU A 2 -25.00 -2.09 -0.17
N LEU A 3 -25.63 -2.62 -1.21
CA LEU A 3 -25.09 -3.70 -2.05
C LEU A 3 -24.71 -3.16 -3.43
N GLY A 4 -23.52 -3.51 -3.89
CA GLY A 4 -23.08 -3.29 -5.27
C GLY A 4 -23.78 -4.25 -6.22
N SER A 5 -24.04 -3.80 -7.45
CA SER A 5 -24.61 -4.65 -8.49
C SER A 5 -23.61 -5.74 -8.92
N THR A 6 -24.11 -6.92 -9.28
CA THR A 6 -23.30 -7.95 -9.93
C THR A 6 -23.32 -7.83 -11.46
N SER A 7 -24.08 -6.88 -12.01
CA SER A 7 -24.10 -6.56 -13.43
C SER A 7 -23.02 -5.51 -13.75
N PRO A 8 -22.08 -5.79 -14.66
CA PRO A 8 -21.07 -4.79 -15.04
C PRO A 8 -21.63 -3.59 -15.79
N TYR A 9 -22.87 -3.68 -16.29
CA TYR A 9 -23.54 -2.58 -16.99
C TYR A 9 -24.04 -1.47 -16.04
N ASP A 10 -24.09 -1.73 -14.74
CA ASP A 10 -24.59 -0.78 -13.74
C ASP A 10 -23.52 0.18 -13.22
N TYR A 11 -22.30 0.07 -13.75
CA TYR A 11 -21.15 0.87 -13.35
C TYR A 11 -20.77 1.84 -14.48
N PRO A 12 -21.32 3.07 -14.49
CA PRO A 12 -20.93 4.06 -15.49
C PRO A 12 -19.44 4.42 -15.33
N GLY A 13 -18.76 4.55 -16.45
CA GLY A 13 -17.38 5.04 -16.46
C GLY A 13 -17.32 6.54 -16.14
N PHE A 14 -16.34 6.95 -15.34
CA PHE A 14 -15.96 8.35 -15.16
C PHE A 14 -14.74 8.70 -16.03
N SER A 15 -14.61 9.98 -16.39
CA SER A 15 -13.46 10.45 -17.16
C SER A 15 -12.18 10.32 -16.31
N THR A 16 -11.23 9.51 -16.75
CA THR A 16 -9.84 9.59 -16.27
C THR A 16 -9.17 10.72 -17.06
N GLU A 17 -8.85 11.85 -16.44
CA GLU A 17 -8.16 12.93 -17.14
C GLU A 17 -6.82 12.45 -17.73
N LYS A 18 -6.42 13.06 -18.85
CA LYS A 18 -5.11 12.89 -19.51
C LYS A 18 -3.90 13.24 -18.61
N GLU A 19 -4.12 13.83 -17.45
CA GLU A 19 -3.06 14.36 -16.57
C GLU A 19 -2.46 13.33 -15.60
N LEU A 20 -3.08 12.16 -15.42
CA LEU A 20 -2.44 11.01 -14.78
C LEU A 20 -1.32 10.48 -15.69
N LYS A 21 -0.13 11.06 -15.55
CA LYS A 21 1.02 10.79 -16.44
C LYS A 21 1.66 9.42 -16.22
N VAL A 22 1.30 8.70 -15.16
CA VAL A 22 1.74 7.31 -14.92
C VAL A 22 0.55 6.39 -15.03
N ASN A 23 0.59 5.57 -16.09
CA ASN A 23 -0.18 4.35 -16.33
C ASN A 23 -1.70 4.48 -16.18
N ASN A 24 -2.43 4.18 -17.26
CA ASN A 24 -3.87 3.92 -17.18
C ASN A 24 -4.05 2.73 -16.21
N ASP A 25 -4.42 2.98 -14.96
CA ASP A 25 -4.78 1.94 -13.99
C ASP A 25 -6.03 1.15 -14.44
N HIS A 26 -6.65 1.58 -15.54
CA HIS A 26 -7.81 0.98 -16.21
C HIS A 26 -9.04 0.90 -15.29
N PHE A 27 -9.03 1.65 -14.18
CA PHE A 27 -10.11 1.72 -13.21
C PHE A 27 -10.87 3.04 -13.36
N ASP A 28 -11.72 3.08 -14.37
CA ASP A 28 -12.62 4.19 -14.67
C ASP A 28 -14.03 4.00 -14.09
N GLN A 29 -14.23 3.01 -13.21
CA GLN A 29 -15.52 2.68 -12.60
C GLN A 29 -15.42 2.57 -11.08
N ALA A 30 -16.49 2.92 -10.37
CA ALA A 30 -16.61 2.71 -8.92
C ALA A 30 -18.07 2.50 -8.50
N LEU A 31 -18.29 1.80 -7.38
CA LEU A 31 -19.63 1.69 -6.77
C LEU A 31 -20.09 3.04 -6.17
N ILE A 32 -19.19 3.71 -5.45
CA ILE A 32 -19.42 5.06 -4.93
C ILE A 32 -18.37 5.97 -5.55
N TYR A 33 -18.82 6.98 -6.29
CA TYR A 33 -17.95 7.97 -6.93
C TYR A 33 -18.32 9.38 -6.46
N ALA A 34 -17.31 10.21 -6.17
CA ALA A 34 -17.48 11.64 -5.99
C ALA A 34 -16.32 12.39 -6.64
N GLU A 35 -16.63 13.52 -7.26
CA GLU A 35 -15.65 14.38 -7.90
C GLU A 35 -15.97 15.85 -7.63
N GLU A 36 -14.93 16.64 -7.34
CA GLU A 36 -15.03 18.09 -7.11
C GLU A 36 -16.08 18.49 -6.05
N ALA A 37 -16.36 17.58 -5.12
CA ALA A 37 -17.38 17.76 -4.10
C ALA A 37 -16.76 18.19 -2.75
N GLU A 38 -17.54 18.94 -1.96
CA GLU A 38 -17.14 19.40 -0.63
C GLU A 38 -18.17 18.98 0.44
N ASN A 39 -17.70 18.70 1.66
CA ASN A 39 -18.50 18.31 2.82
C ASN A 39 -19.22 16.96 2.63
N ILE A 40 -18.44 15.91 2.39
CA ILE A 40 -18.95 14.55 2.15
C ILE A 40 -18.83 13.75 3.45
N GLY A 41 -19.91 13.08 3.85
CA GLY A 41 -19.93 12.19 5.01
C GLY A 41 -20.49 10.81 4.68
N ILE A 42 -19.74 9.75 4.99
CA ILE A 42 -20.24 8.36 5.03
C ILE A 42 -20.07 7.85 6.45
N THR A 43 -21.17 7.86 7.21
CA THR A 43 -21.13 7.57 8.64
C THR A 43 -22.17 6.53 9.06
N GLY A 44 -21.84 5.80 10.12
CA GLY A 44 -22.74 4.86 10.79
C GLY A 44 -22.35 3.40 10.61
N GLU A 45 -22.85 2.54 11.51
CA GLU A 45 -22.41 1.14 11.69
C GLU A 45 -22.88 0.17 10.58
N GLY A 46 -23.41 0.71 9.49
CA GLY A 46 -23.82 -0.07 8.33
C GLY A 46 -22.66 -0.69 7.56
N CYS A 47 -23.00 -1.46 6.53
CA CYS A 47 -22.04 -2.09 5.63
C CYS A 47 -22.32 -1.69 4.17
N ILE A 48 -21.25 -1.31 3.47
CA ILE A 48 -21.17 -1.19 2.01
C ILE A 48 -20.43 -2.43 1.50
N ASP A 49 -21.15 -3.26 0.74
CA ASP A 49 -20.65 -4.53 0.19
C ASP A 49 -20.66 -4.47 -1.33
N GLY A 50 -19.47 -4.56 -1.94
CA GLY A 50 -19.33 -4.47 -3.38
C GLY A 50 -19.79 -5.72 -4.15
N GLN A 51 -20.02 -6.85 -3.48
CA GLN A 51 -20.29 -8.15 -4.11
C GLN A 51 -19.25 -8.52 -5.19
N GLY A 52 -18.00 -8.07 -4.99
CA GLY A 52 -17.00 -7.97 -6.05
C GLY A 52 -16.61 -9.29 -6.69
N ARG A 53 -16.66 -10.41 -5.96
CA ARG A 53 -16.40 -11.73 -6.53
C ARG A 53 -17.41 -12.10 -7.62
N GLU A 54 -18.70 -11.95 -7.34
CA GLU A 54 -19.77 -12.27 -8.29
C GLU A 54 -19.74 -11.34 -9.50
N LEU A 55 -19.49 -10.04 -9.26
CA LEU A 55 -19.30 -9.07 -10.34
C LEU A 55 -18.13 -9.45 -11.24
N VAL A 56 -16.97 -9.78 -10.68
CA VAL A 56 -15.78 -10.11 -11.49
C VAL A 56 -15.95 -11.43 -12.25
N LEU A 57 -16.59 -12.44 -11.67
CA LEU A 57 -16.92 -13.69 -12.38
C LEU A 57 -17.89 -13.44 -13.54
N THR A 58 -18.82 -12.50 -13.36
CA THR A 58 -19.74 -12.08 -14.44
C THR A 58 -18.98 -11.39 -15.57
N ILE A 59 -18.09 -10.44 -15.24
CA ILE A 59 -17.23 -9.77 -16.23
C ILE A 59 -16.37 -10.78 -17.00
N ASP A 60 -15.75 -11.72 -16.28
CA ASP A 60 -14.92 -12.77 -16.88
C ASP A 60 -15.73 -13.63 -17.86
N SER A 61 -16.92 -14.10 -17.45
CA SER A 61 -17.82 -14.87 -18.30
C SER A 61 -18.21 -14.11 -19.57
N LEU A 62 -18.61 -12.83 -19.44
CA LEU A 62 -19.04 -12.02 -20.58
C LEU A 62 -17.88 -11.65 -21.52
N HIS A 63 -16.65 -11.56 -21.01
CA HIS A 63 -15.45 -11.41 -21.85
C HIS A 63 -15.26 -12.64 -22.74
N HIS A 64 -15.37 -13.86 -22.18
CA HIS A 64 -15.17 -15.11 -22.94
C HIS A 64 -16.32 -15.42 -23.91
N THR A 65 -17.54 -14.94 -23.65
CA THR A 65 -18.64 -15.04 -24.63
C THR A 65 -18.54 -13.99 -25.74
N GLY A 66 -17.73 -12.94 -25.56
CA GLY A 66 -17.63 -11.80 -26.47
C GLY A 66 -18.74 -10.76 -26.29
N GLU A 67 -19.61 -10.91 -25.28
CA GLU A 67 -20.72 -9.98 -25.00
C GLU A 67 -20.24 -8.68 -24.36
N LEU A 68 -19.23 -8.77 -23.47
CA LEU A 68 -18.55 -7.62 -22.88
C LEU A 68 -17.04 -7.86 -22.89
N VAL A 69 -16.38 -7.43 -23.95
CA VAL A 69 -14.93 -7.61 -24.10
C VAL A 69 -14.17 -6.59 -23.24
N ASP A 70 -13.62 -7.05 -22.13
CA ASP A 70 -12.54 -6.32 -21.43
C ASP A 70 -11.31 -6.17 -22.34
N LYS A 71 -11.06 -4.94 -22.80
CA LYS A 71 -9.93 -4.59 -23.69
C LYS A 71 -8.56 -4.72 -23.01
N HIS A 72 -8.55 -4.76 -21.69
CA HIS A 72 -7.37 -4.81 -20.85
C HIS A 72 -7.27 -6.14 -20.09
N TYR A 73 -8.02 -7.16 -20.54
CA TYR A 73 -8.04 -8.47 -19.91
C TYR A 73 -6.62 -9.02 -19.71
N ASN A 74 -6.32 -9.44 -18.48
CA ASN A 74 -5.01 -9.94 -18.14
C ASN A 74 -4.90 -11.40 -18.59
N THR A 75 -4.30 -11.63 -19.75
CA THR A 75 -4.17 -12.96 -20.37
C THR A 75 -3.21 -13.89 -19.61
N TYR A 76 -2.23 -13.32 -18.90
CA TYR A 76 -1.29 -14.09 -18.08
C TYR A 76 -1.96 -14.67 -16.83
N ARG A 77 -2.67 -13.82 -16.08
CA ARG A 77 -3.38 -14.20 -14.84
C ARG A 77 -4.78 -14.74 -15.08
N LYS A 78 -5.27 -14.66 -16.32
CA LYS A 78 -6.61 -15.07 -16.75
C LYS A 78 -7.70 -14.43 -15.89
N ARG A 79 -7.75 -13.09 -15.91
CA ARG A 79 -8.78 -12.35 -15.19
C ARG A 79 -9.09 -11.00 -15.84
N PRO A 80 -10.28 -10.44 -15.56
CA PRO A 80 -10.61 -9.06 -15.92
C PRO A 80 -9.71 -8.04 -15.23
N ASN A 81 -9.42 -6.96 -15.94
CA ASN A 81 -8.73 -5.79 -15.45
C ASN A 81 -9.64 -4.55 -15.39
N THR A 82 -10.70 -4.48 -16.18
CA THR A 82 -11.77 -3.47 -16.02
C THR A 82 -12.70 -3.91 -14.89
N ARG A 83 -12.44 -3.44 -13.67
CA ARG A 83 -13.19 -3.81 -12.45
C ARG A 83 -13.51 -2.55 -11.63
N PRO A 84 -14.76 -2.33 -11.19
CA PRO A 84 -15.07 -1.14 -10.40
C PRO A 84 -14.39 -1.12 -9.02
N LYS A 85 -13.86 0.04 -8.64
CA LYS A 85 -13.40 0.33 -7.27
C LYS A 85 -14.60 0.31 -6.31
N LEU A 86 -14.38 -0.03 -5.03
CA LEU A 86 -15.49 0.01 -4.05
C LEU A 86 -15.91 1.46 -3.78
N LEU A 87 -14.94 2.36 -3.65
CA LEU A 87 -15.17 3.79 -3.49
C LEU A 87 -14.03 4.56 -4.13
N PHE A 88 -14.37 5.60 -4.90
CA PHE A 88 -13.39 6.52 -5.45
C PHE A 88 -13.84 7.97 -5.27
N MET A 89 -13.00 8.78 -4.63
CA MET A 89 -13.22 10.22 -4.50
C MET A 89 -12.05 10.99 -5.10
N ARG A 90 -12.35 11.94 -6.00
CA ARG A 90 -11.34 12.76 -6.68
C ARG A 90 -11.58 14.24 -6.44
N ASN A 91 -10.52 15.01 -6.20
CA ASN A 91 -10.61 16.48 -6.02
C ASN A 91 -11.64 16.92 -4.96
N CYS A 92 -11.90 16.08 -3.96
CA CYS A 92 -12.90 16.36 -2.93
C CYS A 92 -12.27 17.07 -1.72
N ARG A 93 -13.09 17.83 -0.99
CA ARG A 93 -12.66 18.58 0.21
C ARG A 93 -13.56 18.28 1.41
N LYS A 94 -12.99 18.18 2.61
CA LYS A 94 -13.74 17.87 3.86
C LYS A 94 -14.54 16.59 3.70
N VAL A 95 -13.80 15.48 3.59
CA VAL A 95 -14.37 14.15 3.43
C VAL A 95 -14.23 13.40 4.75
N GLU A 96 -15.34 12.86 5.25
CA GLU A 96 -15.37 12.05 6.47
C GLU A 96 -15.99 10.68 6.20
N LEU A 97 -15.22 9.62 6.47
CA LEU A 97 -15.71 8.25 6.57
C LEU A 97 -15.56 7.82 8.03
N ARG A 98 -16.67 7.52 8.72
CA ARG A 98 -16.63 7.22 10.15
C ARG A 98 -17.55 6.07 10.58
N LYS A 99 -17.01 5.11 11.35
CA LYS A 99 -17.77 3.99 11.96
C LYS A 99 -18.47 3.08 10.94
N THR A 100 -17.95 2.98 9.72
CA THR A 100 -18.60 2.25 8.61
C THR A 100 -17.83 0.98 8.27
N ASN A 101 -18.55 -0.06 7.86
CA ASN A 101 -17.97 -1.31 7.35
C ASN A 101 -17.93 -1.29 5.82
N PHE A 102 -16.79 -1.66 5.25
CA PHE A 102 -16.59 -1.80 3.80
C PHE A 102 -16.09 -3.20 3.49
N ARG A 103 -16.68 -3.88 2.50
CA ARG A 103 -16.21 -5.20 2.12
C ARG A 103 -16.38 -5.54 0.65
N SER A 104 -15.65 -6.57 0.23
CA SER A 104 -15.84 -7.26 -1.03
C SER A 104 -15.85 -6.35 -2.26
N GLY A 105 -14.88 -5.46 -2.38
CA GLY A 105 -14.66 -4.67 -3.60
C GLY A 105 -14.25 -5.55 -4.79
N ALA A 106 -14.67 -5.18 -6.00
CA ALA A 106 -14.25 -5.88 -7.21
C ALA A 106 -12.80 -5.57 -7.60
N ALA A 107 -12.28 -4.40 -7.21
CA ALA A 107 -10.90 -3.93 -7.42
C ALA A 107 -10.32 -3.33 -6.13
N TRP A 108 -9.60 -2.21 -6.21
CA TRP A 108 -9.17 -1.44 -5.05
C TRP A 108 -10.36 -1.03 -4.17
N GLY A 109 -10.11 -0.96 -2.87
CA GLY A 109 -11.12 -0.68 -1.85
C GLY A 109 -11.53 0.78 -1.84
N LEU A 110 -10.95 1.55 -0.91
CA LEU A 110 -11.26 2.97 -0.72
C LEU A 110 -10.14 3.81 -1.32
N SER A 111 -10.39 4.45 -2.47
CA SER A 111 -9.37 5.25 -3.14
C SER A 111 -9.71 6.74 -3.10
N PHE A 112 -8.72 7.57 -2.74
CA PHE A 112 -8.84 9.02 -2.66
C PHE A 112 -7.74 9.66 -3.49
N SER A 113 -8.09 10.59 -4.38
CA SER A 113 -7.13 11.29 -5.23
C SER A 113 -7.31 12.80 -5.14
N LEU A 114 -6.21 13.53 -4.94
CA LEU A 114 -6.18 15.00 -4.88
C LEU A 114 -7.15 15.59 -3.86
N CYS A 115 -7.50 14.83 -2.82
CA CYS A 115 -8.42 15.26 -1.78
C CYS A 115 -7.71 16.09 -0.71
N VAL A 116 -8.44 17.00 -0.07
CA VAL A 116 -7.92 17.84 1.02
C VAL A 116 -8.85 17.77 2.23
N ASP A 117 -8.27 17.60 3.41
CA ASP A 117 -9.00 17.42 4.68
C ASP A 117 -9.85 16.14 4.65
N LEU A 118 -9.14 15.00 4.74
CA LEU A 118 -9.70 13.65 4.68
C LEU A 118 -9.60 13.00 6.06
N THR A 119 -10.74 12.61 6.63
CA THR A 119 -10.83 11.89 7.90
C THR A 119 -11.43 10.50 7.66
N ILE A 120 -10.65 9.48 7.96
CA ILE A 120 -11.04 8.07 7.92
C ILE A 120 -10.88 7.54 9.34
N ASP A 121 -11.99 7.23 10.01
CA ASP A 121 -11.97 6.87 11.43
C ASP A 121 -12.88 5.70 11.78
N SER A 122 -12.38 4.78 12.60
CA SER A 122 -13.18 3.68 13.14
C SER A 122 -13.80 2.79 12.04
N LEU A 123 -13.08 2.57 10.93
CA LEU A 123 -13.55 1.71 9.84
C LEU A 123 -13.19 0.25 10.06
N HIS A 124 -14.04 -0.64 9.52
CA HIS A 124 -13.72 -2.04 9.29
C HIS A 124 -13.69 -2.29 7.78
N VAL A 125 -12.52 -2.61 7.23
CA VAL A 125 -12.32 -2.83 5.80
C VAL A 125 -11.90 -4.29 5.57
N GLU A 126 -12.76 -5.07 4.91
CA GLU A 126 -12.51 -6.47 4.56
C GLU A 126 -12.53 -6.62 3.03
N ASN A 127 -11.37 -6.40 2.38
CA ASN A 127 -11.24 -6.41 0.93
C ASN A 127 -10.41 -7.61 0.46
N ARG A 128 -10.99 -8.80 0.53
CA ARG A 128 -10.36 -10.06 0.09
C ARG A 128 -11.19 -10.86 -0.93
N ALA A 129 -12.21 -10.24 -1.53
CA ALA A 129 -13.14 -10.94 -2.42
C ALA A 129 -12.48 -11.42 -3.72
N TYR A 130 -11.43 -10.72 -4.16
CA TYR A 130 -10.68 -11.00 -5.38
C TYR A 130 -9.21 -10.55 -5.29
N TRP A 131 -8.41 -10.76 -6.35
CA TRP A 131 -7.02 -10.29 -6.40
C TRP A 131 -6.92 -8.78 -6.68
N ASN A 132 -5.82 -8.14 -6.28
CA ASN A 132 -5.65 -6.66 -6.30
C ASN A 132 -6.81 -5.94 -5.64
N ASN A 133 -7.02 -6.32 -4.38
CA ASN A 133 -7.97 -5.70 -3.47
C ASN A 133 -7.18 -5.00 -2.37
N ASP A 134 -6.65 -3.83 -2.71
CA ASP A 134 -6.03 -2.88 -1.78
C ASP A 134 -7.09 -2.41 -0.76
N GLY A 135 -6.69 -2.10 0.46
CA GLY A 135 -7.59 -1.63 1.51
C GLY A 135 -7.97 -0.15 1.29
N ILE A 136 -7.00 0.74 1.49
CA ILE A 136 -7.16 2.19 1.39
C ILE A 136 -6.01 2.78 0.57
N ASP A 137 -6.33 3.46 -0.52
CA ASP A 137 -5.39 4.19 -1.37
C ASP A 137 -5.51 5.69 -1.18
N ILE A 138 -4.38 6.36 -0.94
CA ILE A 138 -4.30 7.82 -0.82
C ILE A 138 -3.32 8.33 -1.87
N SER A 139 -3.86 9.05 -2.85
CA SER A 139 -3.09 9.57 -3.97
C SER A 139 -3.04 11.09 -3.96
N ASP A 140 -1.85 11.67 -3.80
CA ASP A 140 -1.64 13.12 -3.89
C ASP A 140 -2.56 13.97 -2.98
N CYS A 141 -2.91 13.45 -1.80
CA CYS A 141 -3.86 14.09 -0.87
C CYS A 141 -3.17 14.92 0.22
N LYS A 142 -3.88 15.89 0.80
CA LYS A 142 -3.35 16.74 1.88
C LYS A 142 -4.23 16.73 3.11
N ASP A 143 -3.61 16.83 4.29
CA ASP A 143 -4.32 16.86 5.57
C ASP A 143 -5.17 15.59 5.77
N VAL A 144 -4.50 14.44 5.77
CA VAL A 144 -5.13 13.12 5.84
C VAL A 144 -4.97 12.52 7.24
N ARG A 145 -6.07 12.02 7.81
CA ARG A 145 -6.09 11.31 9.09
C ARG A 145 -6.77 9.97 8.91
N ILE A 146 -6.05 8.88 9.15
CA ILE A 146 -6.56 7.52 9.17
C ILE A 146 -6.37 6.98 10.59
N SER A 147 -7.45 6.73 11.31
CA SER A 147 -7.36 6.32 12.71
C SER A 147 -8.32 5.19 13.10
N ASN A 148 -7.90 4.36 14.06
CA ASN A 148 -8.76 3.37 14.72
C ASN A 148 -9.38 2.34 13.75
N CYS A 149 -8.67 2.00 12.67
CA CYS A 149 -9.21 1.13 11.62
C CYS A 149 -8.73 -0.32 11.77
N PHE A 150 -9.61 -1.26 11.45
CA PHE A 150 -9.23 -2.64 11.13
C PHE A 150 -9.26 -2.82 9.62
N ILE A 151 -8.17 -3.33 9.04
CA ILE A 151 -8.03 -3.51 7.59
C ILE A 151 -7.52 -4.92 7.32
N ASN A 152 -8.23 -5.65 6.45
CA ASN A 152 -7.84 -6.96 5.97
C ASN A 152 -7.96 -7.00 4.45
N SER A 153 -6.83 -7.01 3.75
CA SER A 153 -6.76 -6.84 2.30
C SER A 153 -6.04 -8.00 1.60
N ALA A 154 -6.48 -8.32 0.38
CA ALA A 154 -5.77 -9.29 -0.47
C ALA A 154 -4.56 -8.67 -1.19
N ASP A 155 -4.40 -7.36 -1.13
CA ASP A 155 -3.22 -6.61 -1.59
C ASP A 155 -2.78 -5.61 -0.51
N ASP A 156 -2.20 -4.47 -0.87
CA ASP A 156 -1.70 -3.49 0.11
C ASP A 156 -2.80 -3.00 1.08
N GLY A 157 -2.46 -2.86 2.37
CA GLY A 157 -3.43 -2.47 3.40
C GLY A 157 -3.79 -0.99 3.33
N ILE A 158 -2.80 -0.12 3.56
CA ILE A 158 -2.87 1.32 3.31
C ILE A 158 -1.75 1.67 2.35
N CYS A 159 -2.09 2.21 1.18
CA CYS A 159 -1.18 2.52 0.11
C CYS A 159 -1.18 4.02 -0.17
N LEU A 160 -0.05 4.69 0.03
CA LEU A 160 0.15 6.06 -0.43
C LEU A 160 0.73 6.01 -1.84
N LYS A 161 0.01 6.55 -2.81
CA LYS A 161 0.45 6.65 -4.21
C LYS A 161 0.65 8.11 -4.61
N SER A 162 1.37 8.37 -5.69
CA SER A 162 1.49 9.71 -6.25
C SER A 162 1.52 9.64 -7.77
N HIS A 163 0.51 10.22 -8.41
CA HIS A 163 0.33 10.11 -9.87
C HIS A 163 0.67 11.41 -10.61
N ASN A 164 0.75 12.53 -9.90
CA ASN A 164 0.86 13.86 -10.51
C ASN A 164 2.17 14.56 -10.15
N ARG A 165 2.97 14.93 -11.17
CA ARG A 165 4.18 15.74 -10.96
C ARG A 165 3.82 17.04 -10.25
N GLY A 166 4.49 17.35 -9.16
CA GLY A 166 4.25 18.56 -8.37
C GLY A 166 3.10 18.46 -7.36
N ALA A 167 2.34 17.37 -7.37
CA ALA A 167 1.41 17.03 -6.30
C ALA A 167 2.08 16.11 -5.27
N TRP A 168 1.53 16.07 -4.06
CA TRP A 168 2.15 15.43 -2.92
C TRP A 168 1.10 14.83 -2.01
N ASN A 169 1.41 13.67 -1.45
CA ASN A 169 0.86 13.33 -0.15
C ASN A 169 1.57 14.17 0.93
N ASP A 170 0.84 15.04 1.62
CA ASP A 170 1.41 15.97 2.60
C ASP A 170 0.55 16.07 3.86
N ARG A 171 1.20 15.97 5.03
CA ARG A 171 0.53 15.92 6.36
C ARG A 171 -0.44 14.75 6.44
N VAL A 172 0.11 13.55 6.27
CA VAL A 172 -0.62 12.28 6.41
C VAL A 172 -0.33 11.69 7.79
N SER A 173 -1.38 11.34 8.52
CA SER A 173 -1.29 10.64 9.81
C SER A 173 -2.06 9.33 9.75
N ILE A 174 -1.42 8.23 10.13
CA ILE A 174 -2.00 6.89 10.22
C ILE A 174 -1.78 6.41 11.65
N SER A 175 -2.85 6.15 12.42
CA SER A 175 -2.69 5.74 13.80
C SER A 175 -3.71 4.74 14.33
N ASN A 176 -3.29 3.96 15.33
CA ASN A 176 -4.16 3.01 16.04
C ASN A 176 -4.83 1.98 15.10
N CYS A 177 -4.12 1.51 14.07
CA CYS A 177 -4.68 0.59 13.08
C CYS A 177 -4.18 -0.85 13.30
N HIS A 178 -5.05 -1.81 13.03
CA HIS A 178 -4.70 -3.22 12.92
C HIS A 178 -4.83 -3.66 11.46
N ILE A 179 -3.75 -4.11 10.86
CA ILE A 179 -3.67 -4.36 9.42
C ILE A 179 -3.22 -5.79 9.15
N ILE A 180 -4.00 -6.49 8.34
CA ILE A 180 -3.71 -7.80 7.75
C ILE A 180 -3.68 -7.62 6.24
N SER A 181 -2.65 -8.11 5.57
CA SER A 181 -2.49 -7.92 4.12
C SER A 181 -1.75 -9.09 3.50
N SER A 182 -2.19 -9.62 2.35
CA SER A 182 -1.34 -10.59 1.62
C SER A 182 -0.18 -9.96 0.84
N ALA A 183 -0.05 -8.63 0.87
CA ALA A 183 1.06 -7.88 0.30
C ALA A 183 1.79 -7.10 1.42
N SER A 184 1.82 -5.76 1.33
CA SER A 184 2.38 -4.87 2.35
C SER A 184 1.24 -4.26 3.18
N ALA A 185 1.39 -4.20 4.50
CA ALA A 185 0.37 -3.58 5.33
C ALA A 185 0.32 -2.05 5.15
N ILE A 186 1.49 -1.42 5.02
CA ILE A 186 1.60 0.00 4.63
C ILE A 186 2.60 0.12 3.50
N LYS A 187 2.20 0.81 2.43
CA LYS A 187 3.05 1.03 1.25
C LYS A 187 3.10 2.49 0.82
N PHE A 188 4.25 2.95 0.36
CA PHE A 188 4.38 4.17 -0.45
C PHE A 188 4.82 3.74 -1.85
N GLY A 189 4.16 4.25 -2.89
CA GLY A 189 4.28 3.75 -4.25
C GLY A 189 3.22 2.69 -4.59
N THR A 190 3.33 1.94 -5.67
CA THR A 190 4.42 1.99 -6.65
C THR A 190 4.42 3.30 -7.42
N GLU A 191 3.24 3.81 -7.80
CA GLU A 191 3.13 5.08 -8.49
C GLU A 191 3.67 6.20 -7.59
N SER A 192 4.71 6.84 -8.07
CA SER A 192 5.55 7.72 -7.27
C SER A 192 6.11 8.83 -8.15
N LEU A 193 5.23 9.52 -8.89
CA LEU A 193 5.60 10.56 -9.84
C LEU A 193 5.79 11.95 -9.20
N GLY A 194 4.99 12.24 -8.17
CA GLY A 194 5.02 13.48 -7.40
C GLY A 194 5.90 13.33 -6.17
N GLY A 195 5.31 13.28 -4.98
CA GLY A 195 6.07 13.17 -3.74
C GLY A 195 5.26 12.77 -2.51
N PHE A 196 5.98 12.44 -1.45
CA PHE A 196 5.43 12.08 -0.15
C PHE A 196 6.18 12.86 0.92
N LYS A 197 5.50 13.65 1.73
CA LYS A 197 6.17 14.42 2.79
C LYS A 197 5.34 14.55 4.06
N ASN A 198 6.03 14.66 5.19
CA ASN A 198 5.41 14.86 6.50
C ASN A 198 4.38 13.75 6.81
N VAL A 199 4.84 12.51 6.80
CA VAL A 199 4.01 11.34 7.09
C VAL A 199 4.34 10.78 8.47
N THR A 200 3.33 10.64 9.33
CA THR A 200 3.46 10.04 10.66
C THR A 200 2.62 8.77 10.75
N ILE A 201 3.26 7.68 11.16
CA ILE A 201 2.65 6.36 11.34
C ILE A 201 2.87 5.96 12.80
N ASP A 202 1.81 5.79 13.57
CA ASP A 202 1.90 5.56 15.01
C ASP A 202 0.96 4.47 15.52
N ASN A 203 1.42 3.64 16.45
CA ASN A 203 0.61 2.60 17.10
C ASN A 203 -0.08 1.67 16.07
N ILE A 204 0.74 0.99 15.26
CA ILE A 204 0.26 0.07 14.22
C ILE A 204 0.56 -1.36 14.62
N ARG A 205 -0.44 -2.23 14.48
CA ARG A 205 -0.28 -3.68 14.62
C ARG A 205 -0.46 -4.34 13.27
N ILE A 206 0.56 -5.07 12.83
CA ILE A 206 0.58 -5.76 11.54
C ILE A 206 0.67 -7.26 11.78
N LYS A 207 -0.15 -8.02 11.04
CA LYS A 207 -0.11 -9.48 11.06
C LYS A 207 -0.26 -10.05 9.65
N ASP A 208 0.33 -11.22 9.44
CA ASP A 208 0.08 -12.08 8.28
C ASP A 208 0.38 -11.40 6.93
N THR A 209 1.52 -10.68 6.83
CA THR A 209 2.05 -10.09 5.59
C THR A 209 3.03 -11.01 4.86
N PHE A 210 2.96 -11.04 3.53
CA PHE A 210 3.75 -11.97 2.70
C PHE A 210 4.76 -11.27 1.77
N ARG A 211 4.81 -9.92 1.77
CA ARG A 211 5.91 -9.12 1.21
C ARG A 211 6.76 -8.53 2.33
N SER A 212 7.30 -7.32 2.15
CA SER A 212 7.71 -6.50 3.28
C SER A 212 6.47 -6.00 4.01
N ALA A 213 6.42 -6.11 5.34
CA ALA A 213 5.30 -5.62 6.12
C ALA A 213 5.04 -4.13 5.87
N ILE A 214 6.10 -3.32 5.79
CA ILE A 214 6.05 -1.92 5.40
C ILE A 214 7.05 -1.68 4.26
N ALA A 215 6.57 -1.13 3.15
CA ALA A 215 7.38 -0.78 1.99
C ALA A 215 7.28 0.72 1.72
N ILE A 216 8.40 1.43 1.75
CA ILE A 216 8.46 2.87 1.46
C ILE A 216 9.41 3.04 0.28
N GLU A 217 8.83 3.14 -0.91
CA GLU A 217 9.60 3.13 -2.15
C GLU A 217 9.20 4.28 -3.08
N SER A 218 10.19 4.77 -3.80
CA SER A 218 10.03 5.65 -4.96
C SER A 218 10.62 4.93 -6.17
N VAL A 219 9.86 4.88 -7.25
CA VAL A 219 10.14 4.11 -8.46
C VAL A 219 10.09 5.01 -9.69
N ASP A 220 9.22 6.03 -9.68
CA ASP A 220 9.07 7.01 -10.77
C ASP A 220 9.73 8.37 -10.46
N GLY A 221 10.63 8.39 -9.46
CA GLY A 221 11.46 9.54 -9.10
C GLY A 221 10.85 10.51 -8.09
N ALA A 222 9.80 10.13 -7.36
CA ALA A 222 9.26 10.93 -6.26
C ALA A 222 10.29 11.19 -5.17
N GLU A 223 10.19 12.39 -4.59
CA GLU A 223 10.84 12.74 -3.34
C GLU A 223 10.01 12.22 -2.15
N ILE A 224 10.66 11.50 -1.24
CA ILE A 224 10.06 11.05 0.03
C ILE A 224 10.79 11.72 1.18
N GLU A 225 10.11 12.57 1.95
CA GLU A 225 10.73 13.37 3.00
C GLU A 225 9.97 13.34 4.34
N ASN A 226 10.72 13.40 5.46
CA ASN A 226 10.16 13.54 6.80
C ASN A 226 9.11 12.46 7.16
N VAL A 227 9.56 11.20 7.19
CA VAL A 227 8.72 10.08 7.59
C VAL A 227 9.03 9.69 9.03
N LYS A 228 8.00 9.58 9.88
CA LYS A 228 8.12 9.13 11.27
C LYS A 228 7.28 7.88 11.48
N LEU A 229 7.89 6.84 12.04
CA LEU A 229 7.23 5.61 12.47
C LEU A 229 7.47 5.40 13.97
N GLU A 230 6.40 5.22 14.73
CA GLU A 230 6.47 5.02 16.17
C GLU A 230 5.50 3.93 16.64
N ASN A 231 5.87 3.16 17.66
CA ASN A 231 5.01 2.15 18.27
C ASN A 231 4.48 1.12 17.24
N ILE A 232 5.38 0.46 16.52
CA ILE A 232 5.02 -0.50 15.47
C ILE A 232 5.24 -1.93 15.96
N GLU A 233 4.22 -2.77 15.91
CA GLU A 233 4.33 -4.21 16.18
C GLU A 233 4.01 -5.02 14.92
N ILE A 234 4.97 -5.81 14.45
CA ILE A 234 4.84 -6.65 13.25
C ILE A 234 5.03 -8.11 13.64
N VAL A 235 4.06 -8.96 13.26
CA VAL A 235 4.16 -10.43 13.34
C VAL A 235 4.04 -11.00 11.93
N CYS A 236 5.18 -11.37 11.34
CA CYS A 236 5.24 -11.93 10.00
C CYS A 236 5.24 -13.47 10.04
N PRO A 237 4.55 -14.14 9.09
CA PRO A 237 4.64 -15.59 8.95
C PRO A 237 6.04 -16.10 8.61
N GLY A 238 6.85 -15.31 7.89
CA GLY A 238 8.17 -15.70 7.39
C GLY A 238 8.09 -16.71 6.25
N ARG A 239 9.03 -17.68 6.23
CA ARG A 239 9.16 -18.79 5.25
C ARG A 239 9.83 -18.46 3.92
N ALA A 240 10.37 -17.25 3.73
CA ALA A 240 11.19 -16.97 2.57
C ALA A 240 12.47 -17.83 2.60
N THR A 241 12.77 -18.54 1.51
CA THR A 241 13.97 -19.37 1.38
C THR A 241 14.88 -18.84 0.29
N ARG A 242 16.17 -19.18 0.31
CA ARG A 242 17.09 -18.84 -0.78
C ARG A 242 16.67 -19.39 -2.15
N GLY A 243 15.80 -20.39 -2.23
CA GLY A 243 15.33 -20.92 -3.52
C GLY A 243 14.11 -20.18 -4.08
N MET A 244 13.31 -19.56 -3.21
CA MET A 244 12.08 -18.82 -3.56
C MET A 244 12.31 -17.31 -3.62
N ALA A 245 13.18 -16.80 -2.75
CA ALA A 245 13.42 -15.38 -2.48
C ALA A 245 14.79 -14.90 -2.95
N TYR A 246 15.40 -15.54 -3.96
CA TYR A 246 16.78 -15.24 -4.35
C TYR A 246 16.95 -13.93 -5.13
N MET A 247 16.64 -12.80 -4.48
CA MET A 247 17.31 -11.55 -4.78
C MET A 247 18.39 -11.36 -3.72
N SER A 248 19.61 -11.83 -4.03
CA SER A 248 20.76 -11.62 -3.15
C SER A 248 20.89 -10.14 -2.81
N VAL A 249 21.24 -9.80 -1.57
CA VAL A 249 21.53 -8.41 -1.16
C VAL A 249 22.60 -7.76 -2.07
N SER A 250 23.50 -8.57 -2.65
CA SER A 250 24.48 -8.13 -3.66
C SER A 250 23.88 -7.69 -5.01
N ARG A 251 22.58 -7.94 -5.21
CA ARG A 251 21.76 -7.57 -6.37
C ARG A 251 20.77 -6.45 -6.02
N LEU A 252 20.91 -5.75 -4.89
CA LEU A 252 20.08 -4.57 -4.59
C LEU A 252 20.13 -3.52 -5.71
N LYS A 253 21.30 -3.37 -6.35
CA LYS A 253 21.47 -2.54 -7.56
C LYS A 253 20.64 -3.01 -8.76
N ASP A 254 20.26 -4.28 -8.79
CA ASP A 254 19.47 -4.89 -9.85
C ASP A 254 17.96 -4.81 -9.56
N VAL A 255 17.52 -4.33 -8.38
CA VAL A 255 16.10 -4.06 -8.09
C VAL A 255 15.65 -2.96 -9.05
N PRO A 256 14.96 -3.32 -10.14
CA PRO A 256 14.78 -2.40 -11.24
C PRO A 256 13.84 -1.27 -10.81
N GLU A 257 14.15 -0.04 -11.21
CA GLU A 257 13.17 1.06 -11.25
C GLU A 257 12.24 0.76 -12.44
N ASN A 258 11.44 -0.29 -12.32
CA ASN A 258 10.68 -0.85 -13.43
C ASN A 258 9.39 -0.05 -13.65
N GLU A 259 9.50 1.25 -13.94
CA GLU A 259 8.38 2.18 -14.16
C GLU A 259 7.33 1.61 -15.14
N LYS A 260 7.77 0.86 -16.15
CA LYS A 260 6.93 0.24 -17.20
C LYS A 260 6.31 -1.12 -16.81
N GLY A 261 6.73 -1.73 -15.70
CA GLY A 261 6.26 -3.03 -15.25
C GLY A 261 4.98 -2.98 -14.39
N TYR A 262 4.59 -1.80 -13.95
CA TYR A 262 3.37 -1.57 -13.18
C TYR A 262 2.11 -1.73 -14.07
N PRO A 263 0.97 -2.30 -13.59
CA PRO A 263 0.60 -2.69 -12.22
C PRO A 263 0.95 -4.13 -11.81
N GLU A 264 1.84 -4.82 -12.51
CA GLU A 264 2.13 -6.22 -12.21
C GLU A 264 2.96 -6.35 -10.93
N PHE A 265 2.38 -6.92 -9.87
CA PHE A 265 3.06 -7.10 -8.56
C PHE A 265 4.43 -7.81 -8.64
N THR A 266 4.69 -8.59 -9.70
CA THR A 266 5.93 -9.31 -9.96
C THR A 266 7.07 -8.38 -10.38
N MET A 267 6.79 -7.10 -10.66
CA MET A 267 7.77 -6.12 -11.14
C MET A 267 8.94 -5.89 -10.18
N PHE A 268 8.78 -6.16 -8.88
CA PHE A 268 9.83 -6.08 -7.86
C PHE A 268 10.41 -7.44 -7.45
N GLU A 269 10.00 -8.53 -8.12
CA GLU A 269 10.20 -9.89 -7.60
C GLU A 269 9.76 -9.98 -6.11
N GLU A 270 10.46 -10.75 -5.28
CA GLU A 270 10.25 -10.71 -3.83
C GLU A 270 11.05 -9.54 -3.24
N LEU A 271 10.36 -8.62 -2.54
CA LEU A 271 11.03 -7.48 -1.90
C LEU A 271 12.14 -7.96 -0.95
N PRO A 272 13.27 -7.24 -0.86
CA PRO A 272 14.50 -7.73 -0.24
C PRO A 272 14.46 -7.76 1.29
N SER A 273 13.32 -7.48 1.91
CA SER A 273 13.12 -7.56 3.37
C SER A 273 11.74 -8.13 3.71
N TRP A 274 11.62 -8.74 4.88
CA TRP A 274 10.33 -9.19 5.40
C TRP A 274 9.64 -8.16 6.29
N GLY A 275 10.40 -7.25 6.91
CA GLY A 275 9.88 -6.20 7.79
C GLY A 275 9.71 -4.88 7.04
N PHE A 276 10.80 -4.14 6.88
CA PHE A 276 10.83 -2.80 6.29
C PHE A 276 11.71 -2.78 5.06
N TYR A 277 11.15 -2.39 3.92
CA TYR A 277 11.91 -2.01 2.73
C TYR A 277 11.77 -0.50 2.56
N VAL A 278 12.89 0.23 2.60
CA VAL A 278 12.89 1.69 2.54
C VAL A 278 13.90 2.14 1.50
N ARG A 279 13.44 2.91 0.52
CA ARG A 279 14.28 3.38 -0.59
C ARG A 279 14.00 4.84 -0.95
N HIS A 280 15.06 5.59 -1.25
CA HIS A 280 14.99 7.00 -1.70
C HIS A 280 14.28 7.94 -0.73
N VAL A 281 14.46 7.72 0.58
CA VAL A 281 13.86 8.55 1.64
C VAL A 281 14.88 9.52 2.22
N LYS A 282 14.48 10.77 2.46
CA LYS A 282 15.27 11.78 3.16
C LYS A 282 14.62 12.14 4.50
N GLY A 283 15.26 11.70 5.57
CA GLY A 283 14.76 11.83 6.93
C GLY A 283 13.72 10.76 7.23
N ILE A 284 14.17 9.67 7.87
CA ILE A 284 13.28 8.65 8.44
C ILE A 284 13.63 8.40 9.90
N GLN A 285 12.61 8.44 10.76
CA GLN A 285 12.75 8.21 12.18
C GLN A 285 11.88 7.02 12.59
N MET A 286 12.48 6.05 13.27
CA MET A 286 11.80 4.84 13.74
C MET A 286 12.06 4.67 15.23
N HIS A 287 10.99 4.62 16.01
CA HIS A 287 11.05 4.47 17.47
C HIS A 287 10.09 3.38 17.97
N ASN A 288 10.54 2.55 18.92
CA ASN A 288 9.72 1.48 19.52
C ASN A 288 9.08 0.56 18.47
N VAL A 289 9.95 -0.13 17.72
CA VAL A 289 9.55 -1.06 16.65
C VAL A 289 9.84 -2.49 17.08
N LYS A 290 8.81 -3.32 17.13
CA LYS A 290 8.87 -4.72 17.58
C LYS A 290 8.55 -5.65 16.44
N LEU A 291 9.52 -6.49 16.09
CA LEU A 291 9.45 -7.38 14.95
C LEU A 291 9.52 -8.83 15.42
N ARG A 292 8.54 -9.64 15.01
CA ARG A 292 8.48 -11.07 15.32
C ARG A 292 8.25 -11.88 14.05
N LEU A 293 8.88 -13.05 14.01
CA LEU A 293 8.69 -14.06 12.98
C LEU A 293 8.02 -15.29 13.60
N GLN A 294 7.06 -15.87 12.89
CA GLN A 294 6.49 -17.18 13.25
C GLN A 294 7.38 -18.32 12.77
N GLU A 295 7.89 -18.21 11.55
CA GLU A 295 8.87 -19.12 10.96
C GLU A 295 10.06 -18.34 10.42
N ASP A 296 11.18 -19.03 10.23
CA ASP A 296 12.39 -18.39 9.69
C ASP A 296 12.15 -17.76 8.31
N ASP A 297 12.67 -16.54 8.14
CA ASP A 297 12.71 -15.82 6.87
C ASP A 297 14.18 -15.55 6.49
N PHE A 298 14.56 -15.86 5.26
CA PHE A 298 15.92 -15.63 4.78
C PHE A 298 16.27 -14.14 4.65
N ARG A 299 15.28 -13.30 4.38
CA ARG A 299 15.49 -11.88 4.14
C ARG A 299 15.88 -11.16 5.45
N PRO A 300 16.58 -10.02 5.37
CA PRO A 300 16.76 -9.14 6.51
C PRO A 300 15.45 -8.48 6.95
N ALA A 301 15.40 -8.06 8.21
CA ALA A 301 14.27 -7.31 8.76
C ALA A 301 14.16 -5.89 8.18
N PHE A 302 15.29 -5.21 7.98
CA PHE A 302 15.36 -3.88 7.42
C PHE A 302 16.31 -3.85 6.22
N VAL A 303 15.88 -3.18 5.16
CA VAL A 303 16.73 -2.77 4.04
C VAL A 303 16.50 -1.30 3.80
N PHE A 304 17.56 -0.51 3.96
CA PHE A 304 17.62 0.89 3.59
C PHE A 304 18.50 1.05 2.36
N ASP A 305 17.97 1.63 1.29
CA ASP A 305 18.66 1.81 0.03
C ASP A 305 18.54 3.25 -0.47
N ARG A 306 19.66 3.97 -0.54
CA ARG A 306 19.70 5.40 -0.88
C ARG A 306 18.82 6.25 0.06
N VAL A 307 18.92 5.98 1.35
CA VAL A 307 18.19 6.71 2.39
C VAL A 307 19.13 7.65 3.12
N SER A 308 18.70 8.89 3.36
CA SER A 308 19.45 9.84 4.17
C SER A 308 18.78 10.10 5.51
N ASP A 309 19.58 10.35 6.52
CA ASP A 309 19.14 10.74 7.87
C ASP A 309 18.26 9.69 8.57
N VAL A 310 18.70 8.43 8.52
CA VAL A 310 18.06 7.33 9.25
C VAL A 310 18.34 7.48 10.75
N ARG A 311 17.28 7.42 11.56
CA ARG A 311 17.37 7.38 13.04
C ARG A 311 16.55 6.21 13.57
N LEU A 312 17.22 5.28 14.24
CA LEU A 312 16.61 4.08 14.83
C LEU A 312 16.76 4.13 16.35
N SER A 313 15.69 3.82 17.08
CA SER A 313 15.73 3.70 18.54
C SER A 313 14.67 2.72 19.03
N ASP A 314 14.97 1.97 20.09
CA ASP A 314 14.13 0.94 20.68
C ASP A 314 13.59 -0.06 19.62
N ILE A 315 14.53 -0.68 18.89
CA ILE A 315 14.21 -1.71 17.89
C ILE A 315 14.40 -3.10 18.51
N SER A 316 13.35 -3.90 18.48
CA SER A 316 13.35 -5.29 18.94
C SER A 316 13.23 -6.23 17.74
N LEU A 317 14.23 -7.11 17.58
CA LEU A 317 14.32 -8.13 16.53
C LEU A 317 14.14 -9.54 17.11
N PRO A 318 13.79 -10.55 16.28
CA PRO A 318 13.73 -11.95 16.71
C PRO A 318 15.08 -12.46 17.26
N GLU A 319 15.06 -13.18 18.40
CA GLU A 319 16.27 -13.59 19.13
C GLU A 319 17.24 -14.46 18.30
N ASN A 320 16.71 -15.25 17.36
CA ASN A 320 17.46 -16.15 16.49
C ASN A 320 18.08 -15.45 15.26
N LYS A 321 17.85 -14.16 15.08
CA LYS A 321 18.30 -13.36 13.92
C LYS A 321 19.10 -12.16 14.40
N LYS A 322 20.42 -12.34 14.56
CA LYS A 322 21.31 -11.27 15.05
C LYS A 322 22.06 -10.59 13.91
N ALA A 323 22.99 -11.25 13.24
CA ALA A 323 23.81 -10.59 12.21
C ALA A 323 23.03 -10.26 10.91
N GLY A 324 23.24 -9.06 10.38
CA GLY A 324 22.81 -8.66 9.04
C GLY A 324 21.30 -8.47 8.86
N GLN A 325 20.57 -8.20 9.95
CA GLN A 325 19.14 -7.89 9.89
C GLN A 325 18.84 -6.44 9.54
N VAL A 326 19.84 -5.55 9.64
CA VAL A 326 19.73 -4.15 9.19
C VAL A 326 20.72 -3.95 8.07
N VAL A 327 20.23 -3.86 6.83
CA VAL A 327 21.07 -3.68 5.64
C VAL A 327 21.03 -2.22 5.21
N LEU A 328 22.20 -1.63 4.97
CA LEU A 328 22.36 -0.27 4.50
C LEU A 328 23.08 -0.25 3.16
N ARG A 329 22.47 0.33 2.14
CA ARG A 329 23.07 0.60 0.82
C ARG A 329 23.00 2.08 0.52
N GLN A 330 24.14 2.71 0.23
CA GLN A 330 24.22 4.15 -0.07
C GLN A 330 23.41 5.02 0.92
N THR A 331 23.42 4.63 2.19
CA THR A 331 22.51 5.15 3.21
C THR A 331 23.28 5.80 4.35
N SER A 332 22.82 6.95 4.84
CA SER A 332 23.38 7.61 6.03
C SER A 332 22.57 7.28 7.28
N LEU A 333 23.20 6.55 8.21
CA LEU A 333 22.66 6.26 9.53
C LEU A 333 23.16 7.30 10.54
N GLN A 334 22.28 8.21 10.97
CA GLN A 334 22.62 9.29 11.89
C GLN A 334 22.65 8.83 13.34
N SER A 335 21.70 7.99 13.73
CA SER A 335 21.65 7.44 15.09
C SER A 335 21.03 6.05 15.10
N ALA A 336 21.57 5.18 15.95
CA ALA A 336 21.02 3.87 16.27
C ALA A 336 21.44 3.49 17.69
N ASP A 337 20.58 2.82 18.43
CA ASP A 337 20.95 2.23 19.72
C ASP A 337 22.06 1.19 19.54
N ASN A 338 22.90 1.00 20.57
CA ASN A 338 24.05 0.09 20.49
C ASN A 338 23.66 -1.34 20.09
N ALA A 339 22.51 -1.82 20.59
CA ALA A 339 21.99 -3.14 20.22
C ALA A 339 21.67 -3.26 18.72
N VAL A 340 21.19 -2.19 18.08
CA VAL A 340 20.86 -2.18 16.64
C VAL A 340 22.12 -2.14 15.79
N LYS A 341 23.16 -1.41 16.24
CA LYS A 341 24.44 -1.30 15.51
C LYS A 341 25.11 -2.66 15.30
N GLU A 342 24.93 -3.61 16.21
CA GLU A 342 25.46 -4.98 16.07
C GLU A 342 24.79 -5.78 14.93
N TYR A 343 23.61 -5.34 14.47
CA TYR A 343 22.85 -5.99 13.42
C TYR A 343 23.06 -5.34 12.04
N VAL A 344 23.80 -4.23 11.99
CA VAL A 344 24.04 -3.45 10.78
C VAL A 344 25.03 -4.14 9.87
N ARG A 345 24.69 -4.18 8.58
CA ARG A 345 25.56 -4.60 7.49
C ARG A 345 25.48 -3.58 6.37
N GLU A 346 26.60 -2.96 6.04
CA GLU A 346 26.72 -2.12 4.86
C GLU A 346 27.01 -2.97 3.61
N VAL A 347 26.43 -2.55 2.50
CA VAL A 347 26.61 -3.17 1.18
C VAL A 347 26.77 -2.10 0.11
N GLU A 348 27.46 -2.46 -0.97
CA GLU A 348 27.80 -1.57 -2.09
C GLU A 348 26.59 -1.17 -2.98
#